data_AF-A0A7C4W9K5-F1
#
_entry.id   AF-A0A7C4W9K5-F1
#
_cell.length_a   1.000
_cell.length_b   1.000
_cell.length_c   1.000
_cell.angle_alpha   90.00
_cell.angle_beta   90.00
_cell.angle_gamma   90.00
#
_symmetry.space_group_name_H-M   'P 1'
#
loop_
_entity.id
_entity.type
_entity.pdbx_description
1 polymer ?
#
loop_
_entity_poly.entity_id
_entity_poly.type
_entity_poly.pdbx_seq_one_letter_code
_entity_poly.pdbx_strand_id
1 'polypeptide(L)'
;GGHRTLAITDSLVSPLAQYADHVLTARYEMDSFIESFTAGFSLINALVTALGVSNKAETLKTLRRLETIWEKQGVYFPTSKAGKEVNR
;
A
#
# COMPACT_ATOMS: atom_id res chain seq x y z
N GLY A 1 14.81 -21.03 5.27
CA GLY A 1 15.10 -20.31 4.02
C GLY A 1 14.08 -20.70 2.98
N GLY A 2 13.36 -19.75 2.39
CA GLY A 2 12.35 -20.05 1.37
C GLY A 2 11.47 -18.88 0.95
N HIS A 3 11.45 -17.78 1.70
CA HIS A 3 10.68 -16.58 1.37
C HIS A 3 11.63 -15.38 1.35
N ARG A 4 11.57 -14.57 0.28
CA ARG A 4 12.21 -13.26 0.27
C ARG A 4 11.36 -12.28 1.08
N THR A 5 12.02 -11.54 1.95
CA THR A 5 11.42 -10.65 2.95
C THR A 5 11.86 -9.21 2.69
N LEU A 6 10.93 -8.28 2.88
CA LEU A 6 11.17 -6.84 2.75
C LEU A 6 10.68 -6.17 4.05
N ALA A 7 11.56 -5.48 4.75
CA ALA A 7 11.21 -4.69 5.93
C ALA A 7 11.04 -3.21 5.56
N ILE A 8 9.98 -2.58 6.08
CA ILE A 8 9.86 -1.12 6.15
C ILE A 8 10.07 -0.73 7.62
N THR A 9 11.07 0.10 7.88
CA THR A 9 11.49 0.48 9.24
C THR A 9 12.05 1.90 9.22
N ASP A 10 12.27 2.51 10.37
CA ASP A 10 12.87 3.84 10.49
C ASP A 10 14.40 3.80 10.47
N SER A 11 15.01 2.64 10.70
CA SER A 11 16.45 2.49 10.83
C SER A 11 16.98 1.13 10.37
N LEU A 12 18.17 1.14 9.76
CA LEU A 12 18.90 -0.08 9.39
C LEU A 12 19.40 -0.88 10.59
N VAL A 13 19.46 -0.28 11.79
CA VAL A 13 19.86 -1.00 13.01
C VAL A 13 18.68 -1.60 13.76
N SER A 14 17.45 -1.47 13.24
CA SER A 14 16.28 -2.05 13.89
C SER A 14 16.38 -3.59 13.92
N PRO A 15 15.85 -4.26 14.96
CA PRO A 15 15.81 -5.71 15.00
C PRO A 15 15.13 -6.31 13.75
N LEU A 16 14.12 -5.62 13.21
CA LEU A 16 13.41 -6.05 12.01
C LEU A 16 14.30 -6.07 10.76
N ALA A 17 15.18 -5.08 10.61
CA ALA A 17 16.11 -5.00 9.48
C ALA A 17 17.07 -6.20 9.43
N GLN A 18 17.43 -6.77 10.59
CA GLN A 18 18.36 -7.90 10.70
C GLN A 18 17.80 -9.21 10.14
N TYR A 19 16.47 -9.34 10.08
CA TYR A 19 15.80 -10.55 9.60
C TYR A 19 15.29 -10.44 8.16
N ALA A 20 15.51 -9.30 7.49
CA ALA A 20 14.98 -9.03 6.16
C ALA A 20 16.03 -9.14 5.05
N ASP A 21 15.65 -9.68 3.88
CA ASP A 21 16.52 -9.73 2.69
C ASP A 21 16.71 -8.33 2.08
N HIS A 22 15.69 -7.48 2.20
CA HIS A 22 15.68 -6.11 1.71
C HIS A 22 15.07 -5.18 2.76
N VAL A 23 15.56 -3.94 2.85
CA VAL A 23 15.10 -2.95 3.83
C VAL A 23 14.83 -1.61 3.14
N LEU A 24 13.65 -1.02 3.39
CA LEU A 24 13.29 0.34 3.01
C LEU A 24 13.15 1.19 4.27
N THR A 25 13.93 2.26 4.38
CA THR A 25 13.90 3.13 5.56
C THR A 25 12.96 4.31 5.37
N ALA A 26 11.95 4.46 6.24
CA ALA A 26 11.08 5.62 6.35
C ALA A 26 11.55 6.50 7.52
N ARG A 27 12.40 7.49 7.22
CA ARG A 27 12.90 8.40 8.25
C ARG A 27 11.78 9.35 8.71
N TYR A 28 11.63 9.52 10.02
CA TYR A 28 10.75 10.52 10.63
C TYR A 28 11.53 11.27 11.72
N GLU A 29 11.18 12.53 11.94
CA GLU A 29 11.65 13.29 13.10
C GLU A 29 10.72 12.98 14.29
N MET A 30 11.27 12.76 15.48
CA MET A 30 10.48 12.38 16.67
C MET A 30 9.50 13.48 17.14
N ASP A 31 9.57 14.67 16.56
CA ASP A 31 8.72 15.81 16.91
C ASP A 31 7.27 15.65 16.41
N SER A 32 6.99 14.67 15.51
CA SER A 32 5.62 14.42 15.05
C SER A 32 5.37 12.96 14.62
N PHE A 33 4.57 12.23 15.41
CA PHE A 33 4.08 10.89 15.02
C PHE A 33 3.36 10.87 13.66
N ILE A 34 2.75 12.00 13.26
CA ILE A 34 2.04 12.14 11.98
C ILE A 34 3.02 12.01 10.79
N GLU A 35 4.25 12.49 10.96
CA GLU A 35 5.29 12.41 9.93
C GLU A 35 5.74 10.98 9.66
N SER A 36 5.74 10.12 10.69
CA SER A 36 6.07 8.70 10.54
C SER A 36 5.08 7.94 9.64
N PHE A 37 3.77 8.20 9.81
CA PHE A 37 2.74 7.62 8.94
C PHE A 37 2.89 8.09 7.50
N THR A 38 3.17 9.38 7.32
CA THR A 38 3.35 9.99 5.99
C THR A 38 4.58 9.42 5.28
N ALA A 39 5.70 9.28 6.00
CA ALA A 39 6.92 8.70 5.47
C ALA A 39 6.70 7.25 5.01
N GLY A 40 6.11 6.39 5.86
CA GLY A 40 5.80 5.01 5.50
C GLY A 40 4.82 4.90 4.32
N PHE A 41 3.75 5.70 4.31
CA PHE A 41 2.76 5.70 3.24
C PHE A 41 3.35 6.17 1.90
N SER A 42 4.23 7.17 1.92
CA SER A 42 4.92 7.64 0.71
C SER A 42 5.78 6.55 0.07
N LEU A 43 6.48 5.74 0.88
CA LEU A 43 7.27 4.61 0.38
C LEU A 43 6.39 3.51 -0.23
N ILE A 44 5.26 3.20 0.39
CA ILE A 44 4.29 2.26 -0.16
C ILE A 44 3.78 2.76 -1.52
N ASN A 45 3.43 4.04 -1.62
CA ASN A 45 2.96 4.63 -2.88
C ASN A 45 4.05 4.64 -3.95
N ALA A 46 5.30 4.95 -3.59
CA ALA A 46 6.43 4.91 -4.50
C ALA A 46 6.67 3.48 -5.03
N LEU A 47 6.57 2.47 -4.16
CA LEU A 47 6.68 1.07 -4.54
C LEU A 47 5.58 0.65 -5.51
N VAL A 48 4.32 0.96 -5.20
CA VAL A 48 3.18 0.68 -6.09
C VAL A 48 3.34 1.38 -7.44
N THR A 49 3.83 2.63 -7.44
CA THR A 49 4.09 3.41 -8.66
C THR A 49 5.19 2.76 -9.50
N ALA A 50 6.29 2.34 -8.88
CA ALA A 50 7.38 1.66 -9.57
C ALA A 50 6.92 0.32 -10.19
N LEU A 51 6.06 -0.44 -9.51
CA LEU A 51 5.43 -1.65 -10.05
C LEU A 51 4.48 -1.33 -11.22
N GLY A 52 3.72 -0.25 -11.13
CA GLY A 52 2.86 0.24 -12.21
C GLY A 52 3.64 0.63 -13.47
N VAL A 53 4.83 1.23 -13.32
CA VAL A 53 5.72 1.59 -14.42
C VAL A 53 6.41 0.37 -15.01
N SER A 54 6.93 -0.54 -14.17
CA SER A 54 7.70 -1.71 -14.61
C SER A 54 6.86 -2.84 -15.21
N ASN A 55 5.64 -3.07 -14.69
CA ASN A 55 4.74 -4.11 -15.19
C ASN A 55 3.27 -3.71 -15.01
N LYS A 56 2.82 -2.75 -15.83
CA LYS A 56 1.46 -2.18 -15.76
C LYS A 56 0.35 -3.24 -15.78
N ALA A 57 0.44 -4.23 -16.68
CA ALA A 57 -0.64 -5.20 -16.89
C ALA A 57 -0.86 -6.12 -15.67
N GLU A 58 0.20 -6.71 -15.13
CA GLU A 58 0.08 -7.59 -13.96
C GLU A 58 -0.26 -6.81 -12.69
N THR A 59 0.29 -5.59 -12.55
CA THR A 59 -0.05 -4.69 -11.45
C THR A 59 -1.55 -4.34 -11.47
N LEU A 60 -2.11 -3.94 -12.61
CA LEU A 60 -3.55 -3.65 -12.72
C LEU A 60 -4.43 -4.87 -12.44
N LYS A 61 -4.04 -6.04 -12.92
CA LYS A 61 -4.75 -7.29 -12.63
C LYS A 61 -4.79 -7.60 -11.14
N THR A 62 -3.67 -7.40 -10.44
CA THR A 62 -3.58 -7.59 -8.99
C THR A 62 -4.44 -6.57 -8.23
N LEU A 63 -4.38 -5.29 -8.62
CA LEU A 63 -5.20 -4.24 -8.00
C LEU A 63 -6.70 -4.51 -8.15
N ARG A 64 -7.18 -4.91 -9.35
CA ARG A 64 -8.59 -5.29 -9.56
C ARG A 64 -9.04 -6.46 -8.68
N ARG A 65 -8.14 -7.44 -8.45
CA ARG A 65 -8.43 -8.54 -7.54
C ARG A 65 -8.59 -8.05 -6.09
N LEU A 66 -7.75 -7.11 -5.65
CA LEU A 66 -7.87 -6.50 -4.33
C LEU A 66 -9.16 -5.67 -4.19
N GLU A 67 -9.51 -4.88 -5.22
CA GLU A 67 -10.79 -4.15 -5.27
C GLU A 67 -11.99 -5.08 -5.08
N THR A 68 -12.01 -6.22 -5.78
CA THR A 68 -13.06 -7.23 -5.63
C THR A 68 -13.14 -7.78 -4.20
N ILE A 69 -12.02 -7.93 -3.51
CA ILE A 69 -11.99 -8.38 -2.11
C ILE A 69 -12.54 -7.28 -1.19
N TRP A 70 -12.11 -6.03 -1.38
CA TRP A 70 -12.55 -4.90 -0.58
C TRP A 70 -14.05 -4.60 -0.72
N GLU A 71 -14.61 -4.74 -1.93
CA GLU A 71 -16.06 -4.67 -2.17
C GLU A 71 -16.81 -5.74 -1.37
N LYS A 72 -16.33 -6.99 -1.38
CA LYS A 72 -16.94 -8.09 -0.63
C LYS A 72 -16.87 -7.90 0.88
N GLN A 73 -15.83 -7.23 1.38
CA GLN A 73 -15.66 -6.94 2.80
C GLN A 73 -16.41 -5.66 3.24
N GLY A 74 -17.08 -4.95 2.33
CA GLY A 74 -17.83 -3.74 2.65
C GLY A 74 -16.94 -2.56 3.09
N VAL A 75 -15.67 -2.54 2.67
CA VAL A 75 -14.70 -1.49 3.04
C VAL A 75 -15.14 -0.13 2.53
N TYR A 76 -15.78 -0.09 1.36
CA TYR A 76 -16.34 1.12 0.78
C TYR A 76 -17.80 1.28 1.19
N PHE A 77 -18.17 2.50 1.60
CA PHE A 77 -19.58 2.88 1.66
C PHE A 77 -20.17 2.76 0.25
N PRO A 78 -21.40 2.24 0.10
CA PRO A 78 -22.08 2.29 -1.18
C PRO A 78 -22.11 3.75 -1.62
N THR A 79 -21.39 4.07 -2.69
CA THR A 79 -21.63 5.34 -3.38
C THR A 79 -23.05 5.24 -3.87
N SER A 80 -23.96 5.99 -3.25
CA SER A 80 -25.32 6.14 -3.77
C SER A 80 -25.16 6.47 -5.24
N LYS A 81 -25.56 5.55 -6.13
CA LYS A 81 -25.71 5.90 -7.53
C LYS A 81 -26.76 6.99 -7.55
N ALA A 82 -26.31 8.25 -7.59
CA ALA A 82 -27.15 9.41 -7.81
C ALA A 82 -28.01 9.09 -9.04
N GLY A 83 -29.31 9.30 -8.87
CA GLY A 83 -30.38 8.67 -9.63
C GLY A 83 -30.12 8.52 -11.12
N LYS A 84 -30.19 7.28 -11.61
CA LYS A 84 -30.67 7.06 -12.96
C LYS A 84 -32.17 6.87 -12.88
N GLU A 85 -32.85 7.92 -13.34
CA GLU A 85 -34.22 7.99 -13.84
C GLU A 85 -34.88 6.61 -14.03
N VAL A 86 -35.87 6.32 -13.19
CA VAL A 86 -36.98 5.46 -13.58
C VAL A 86 -38.04 6.40 -14.16
N ASN A 87 -38.04 6.50 -15.49
CA ASN A 87 -39.22 6.93 -16.24
C ASN A 87 -40.29 5.84 -16.12
N ARG A 88 -41.45 6.19 -15.59
CA ARG A 88 -42.76 5.70 -16.02
C ARG A 88 -43.72 6.87 -16.07
#